data_AF-L8GR42-F1
#
_entry.id   AF-L8GR42-F1
#
_cell.length_a   1.000
_cell.length_b   1.000
_cell.length_c   1.000
_cell.angle_alpha   90.00
_cell.angle_beta   90.00
_cell.angle_gamma   90.00
#
_symmetry.space_group_name_H-M   'P 1'
#
loop_
_entity.id
_entity.type
_entity.pdbx_description
1 polymer ?
#
loop_
_entity_poly.entity_id
_entity_poly.type
_entity_poly.pdbx_seq_one_letter_code
_entity_poly.pdbx_strand_id
1 'polypeptide(L)'
;MNAEEAAAAIASNTEGVYDEVEIEDMEFDEEKKIYTYPCPCGDKFVISEEELMNGEEIARCPSCSLYIRVIYEVEEEEEEDKDSSLGSATTIAVN
;
A
#
# COMPACT_ATOMS: atom_id res chain seq x y z
N MET A 1 1.32 39.73 9.02
CA MET A 1 1.97 39.80 7.69
C MET A 1 3.37 39.22 7.86
N ASN A 2 3.70 37.98 7.50
CA ASN A 2 2.95 36.93 6.81
C ASN A 2 3.40 35.59 7.43
N ALA A 3 2.42 34.75 7.73
CA ALA A 3 2.59 33.33 8.00
C ALA A 3 2.22 32.63 6.69
N GLU A 4 3.14 32.57 5.74
CA GLU A 4 2.87 31.98 4.44
C GLU A 4 4.19 31.62 3.77
N GLU A 5 4.61 30.37 3.95
CA GLU A 5 5.05 29.54 2.83
C GLU A 5 4.75 28.09 3.23
N ALA A 6 3.45 27.78 3.06
CA ALA A 6 2.91 26.44 3.16
C ALA A 6 3.54 25.54 2.08
N ALA A 7 3.82 24.31 2.50
CA ALA A 7 4.32 23.18 1.75
C ALA A 7 3.83 23.08 0.29
N ALA A 8 4.77 23.12 -0.66
CA ALA A 8 4.53 22.66 -2.03
C ALA A 8 5.87 22.33 -2.72
N ALA A 9 6.61 21.37 -2.16
CA ALA A 9 7.78 20.77 -2.83
C ALA A 9 7.81 19.26 -2.58
N ILE A 10 6.71 18.58 -2.86
CA ILE A 10 6.66 17.11 -2.98
C ILE A 10 6.18 16.74 -4.39
N ALA A 11 6.86 17.29 -5.40
CA ALA A 11 6.52 17.05 -6.80
C ALA A 11 7.55 16.20 -7.57
N SER A 12 8.58 15.65 -6.93
CA SER A 12 9.56 14.79 -7.61
C SER A 12 10.32 13.92 -6.60
N ASN A 13 9.95 12.65 -6.41
CA ASN A 13 10.90 11.52 -6.34
C ASN A 13 10.22 10.14 -6.27
N THR A 14 9.33 9.81 -7.20
CA THR A 14 9.04 8.40 -7.53
C THR A 14 10.11 7.91 -8.51
N GLU A 15 11.37 7.84 -8.05
CA GLU A 15 12.52 7.33 -8.81
C GLU A 15 13.40 6.44 -7.90
N GLY A 16 12.77 5.48 -7.21
CA GLY A 16 13.44 4.66 -6.19
C GLY A 16 13.07 3.18 -6.18
N VAL A 17 12.36 2.68 -7.19
CA VAL A 17 12.08 1.24 -7.34
C VAL A 17 13.14 0.63 -8.26
N TYR A 18 13.68 -0.51 -7.83
CA TYR A 18 14.71 -1.28 -8.53
C TYR A 18 14.15 -1.93 -9.79
N ASP A 19 12.96 -2.53 -9.67
CA ASP A 19 12.29 -3.23 -10.77
C ASP A 19 10.77 -3.34 -10.50
N GLU A 20 10.00 -3.66 -11.52
CA GLU A 20 8.55 -3.90 -11.47
C GLU A 20 8.31 -5.38 -11.77
N VAL A 21 7.73 -6.10 -10.81
CA VAL A 21 7.58 -7.55 -10.86
C VAL A 21 6.09 -7.90 -10.75
N GLU A 22 5.62 -8.79 -11.62
CA GLU A 22 4.24 -9.29 -11.57
C GLU A 22 4.06 -10.21 -10.36
N ILE A 23 2.92 -10.09 -9.68
CA ILE A 23 2.62 -10.90 -8.49
C ILE A 23 2.66 -12.42 -8.77
N GLU A 24 2.39 -12.81 -10.02
CA GLU A 24 2.45 -14.20 -10.51
C GLU A 24 3.88 -14.78 -10.54
N ASP A 25 4.90 -13.93 -10.64
CA ASP A 25 6.32 -14.35 -10.63
C ASP A 25 6.90 -14.40 -9.21
N MET A 26 6.13 -13.96 -8.21
CA MET A 26 6.52 -14.01 -6.80
C MET A 26 6.16 -15.36 -6.16
N GLU A 27 6.95 -15.78 -5.17
CA GLU A 27 6.68 -16.96 -4.37
C GLU A 27 5.75 -16.58 -3.20
N PHE A 28 4.49 -17.05 -3.25
CA PHE A 28 3.50 -16.87 -2.19
C PHE A 28 3.64 -17.94 -1.09
N ASP A 29 3.70 -17.49 0.16
CA ASP A 29 3.75 -18.35 1.36
C ASP A 29 2.37 -18.31 2.04
N GLU A 30 1.58 -19.37 1.88
CA GLU A 30 0.19 -19.47 2.41
C GLU A 30 0.15 -19.43 3.95
N GLU A 31 1.20 -19.90 4.62
CA GLU A 31 1.26 -19.95 6.08
C GLU A 31 1.42 -18.54 6.68
N LYS A 32 2.21 -17.68 6.00
CA LYS A 32 2.49 -16.32 6.45
C LYS A 32 1.70 -15.25 5.70
N LYS A 33 1.05 -15.59 4.59
CA LYS A 33 0.36 -14.66 3.67
C LYS A 33 1.31 -13.55 3.17
N ILE A 34 2.51 -13.94 2.75
CA ILE A 34 3.52 -13.03 2.23
C ILE A 34 3.98 -13.47 0.85
N TYR A 35 4.32 -12.49 0.02
CA TYR A 35 4.94 -12.68 -1.28
C TYR A 35 6.44 -12.41 -1.17
N THR A 36 7.25 -13.31 -1.74
CA THR A 36 8.70 -13.19 -1.71
C THR A 36 9.32 -13.30 -3.10
N TYR A 37 10.38 -12.52 -3.36
CA TYR A 37 11.04 -12.49 -4.67
C TYR A 37 12.58 -12.44 -4.52
N PRO A 38 13.37 -13.20 -5.29
CA PRO A 38 14.83 -13.23 -5.15
C PRO A 38 15.47 -11.86 -5.41
N CYS A 39 16.24 -11.38 -4.45
CA CYS A 39 16.97 -10.12 -4.56
C CYS A 39 18.42 -10.35 -5.03
N PRO A 40 18.97 -9.52 -5.93
CA PRO A 40 20.35 -9.65 -6.41
C PRO A 40 21.43 -9.49 -5.31
N CYS A 41 21.06 -9.04 -4.10
CA CYS A 41 21.97 -8.97 -2.96
C CYS A 41 22.20 -10.34 -2.28
N GLY A 42 21.36 -11.34 -2.57
CA GLY A 42 21.41 -12.68 -1.96
C GLY A 42 20.28 -13.00 -0.97
N ASP A 43 19.46 -12.01 -0.59
CA ASP A 43 18.24 -12.19 0.20
C ASP A 43 16.98 -12.21 -0.70
N LYS A 44 15.79 -12.09 -0.11
CA LYS A 44 14.52 -11.95 -0.83
C LYS A 44 13.83 -10.63 -0.48
N PHE A 45 13.15 -10.03 -1.44
CA PHE A 45 12.14 -9.01 -1.18
C PHE A 45 10.95 -9.68 -0.51
N VAL A 46 10.30 -8.95 0.39
CA VAL A 46 9.13 -9.44 1.15
C VAL A 46 8.06 -8.35 1.17
N ILE A 47 6.82 -8.76 0.94
CA ILE A 47 5.61 -7.93 1.10
C ILE A 47 4.45 -8.79 1.59
N SER A 48 3.55 -8.24 2.39
CA SER A 48 2.39 -8.97 2.91
C SER A 48 1.18 -8.80 1.99
N GLU A 49 0.34 -9.83 1.91
CA GLU A 49 -0.96 -9.75 1.20
C GLU A 49 -1.82 -8.59 1.73
N GLU A 50 -1.82 -8.38 3.05
CA GLU A 50 -2.55 -7.26 3.67
C GLU A 50 -2.05 -5.90 3.17
N GLU A 51 -0.75 -5.74 2.94
CA GLU A 51 -0.20 -4.47 2.44
C GLU A 51 -0.66 -4.23 0.99
N LEU A 52 -0.65 -5.26 0.15
CA LEU A 52 -1.17 -5.20 -1.21
C LEU A 52 -2.67 -4.86 -1.22
N MET A 53 -3.46 -5.46 -0.33
CA MET A 53 -4.90 -5.14 -0.20
C MET A 53 -5.16 -3.71 0.29
N ASN A 54 -4.22 -3.10 1.01
CA ASN A 54 -4.28 -1.68 1.41
C ASN A 54 -3.75 -0.73 0.33
N GLY A 55 -3.31 -1.25 -0.83
CA GLY A 55 -2.72 -0.45 -1.91
C GLY A 55 -1.22 -0.18 -1.76
N GLU A 56 -0.54 -0.83 -0.81
CA GLU A 56 0.93 -0.75 -0.67
C GLU A 56 1.57 -1.84 -1.54
N GLU A 57 2.07 -1.44 -2.70
CA GLU A 57 2.67 -2.28 -3.75
C GLU A 57 4.20 -2.35 -3.69
N ILE A 58 4.82 -1.86 -2.60
CA ILE A 58 6.27 -1.69 -2.51
C ILE A 58 6.88 -2.80 -1.65
N ALA A 59 7.48 -3.81 -2.29
CA ALA A 59 8.16 -4.89 -1.58
C ALA A 59 9.57 -4.46 -1.16
N ARG A 60 9.92 -4.75 0.10
CA ARG A 60 11.15 -4.26 0.75
C ARG A 60 12.13 -5.41 0.96
N CYS A 61 13.42 -5.20 0.68
CA CYS A 61 14.45 -6.18 1.03
C CYS A 61 15.10 -5.82 2.39
N PRO A 62 15.17 -6.75 3.35
CA PRO A 62 15.74 -6.50 4.68
C PRO A 62 17.26 -6.25 4.67
N SER A 63 17.97 -6.66 3.62
CA SER A 63 19.44 -6.59 3.56
C SER A 63 20.02 -5.43 2.74
N CYS A 64 19.36 -5.00 1.66
CA CYS A 64 19.95 -4.04 0.72
C CYS A 64 19.21 -2.70 0.62
N SER A 65 18.11 -2.52 1.37
CA SER A 65 17.27 -1.31 1.31
C SER A 65 16.75 -0.96 -0.08
N LEU A 66 16.76 -1.93 -1.01
CA LEU A 66 16.14 -1.81 -2.32
C LEU A 66 14.64 -2.09 -2.20
N TYR A 67 13.92 -1.58 -3.19
CA TYR A 67 12.47 -1.71 -3.30
C TYR A 67 12.12 -2.23 -4.68
N ILE A 68 11.14 -3.11 -4.80
CA ILE A 68 10.53 -3.45 -6.09
C ILE A 68 9.04 -3.09 -6.03
N ARG A 69 8.46 -2.75 -7.18
CA ARG A 69 7.03 -2.54 -7.31
C ARG A 69 6.38 -3.86 -7.72
N VAL A 70 5.34 -4.25 -6.99
CA VAL A 70 4.55 -5.43 -7.30
C VAL A 70 3.36 -5.03 -8.15
N ILE A 71 3.28 -5.55 -9.37
CA ILE A 71 2.13 -5.35 -10.27
C ILE A 71 1.12 -6.45 -9.99
N TYR A 72 -0.08 -6.06 -9.56
CA TYR A 72 -1.20 -6.98 -9.32
C TYR A 72 -2.47 -6.41 -9.96
N GLU A 73 -3.28 -7.30 -10.53
CA GLU A 73 -4.63 -6.94 -10.96
C GLU A 73 -5.53 -7.07 -9.74
N VAL A 74 -5.93 -5.93 -9.18
CA VAL A 74 -7.10 -5.89 -8.31
C VAL A 74 -8.29 -6.08 -9.23
N GLU A 75 -8.90 -7.25 -9.18
CA GLU A 75 -10.31 -7.35 -9.55
C GLU A 75 -11.02 -6.42 -8.57
N GLU A 76 -11.28 -5.18 -9.00
CA GLU A 76 -12.13 -4.23 -8.30
C GLU A 76 -13.50 -4.89 -8.20
N GLU A 77 -13.70 -5.77 -7.22
CA GLU A 77 -15.03 -6.09 -6.74
C GLU A 77 -15.56 -4.76 -6.24
N GLU A 78 -16.45 -4.14 -7.02
CA GLU A 78 -17.20 -2.96 -6.64
C GLU A 78 -17.86 -3.25 -5.28
N GLU A 79 -17.19 -2.91 -4.18
CA GLU A 79 -17.80 -2.86 -2.85
C GLU A 79 -18.73 -1.64 -2.88
N GLU A 80 -19.91 -1.86 -3.46
CA GLU A 80 -21.07 -0.99 -3.34
C GLU A 80 -21.42 -0.89 -1.84
N ASP A 81 -21.02 0.24 -1.25
CA ASP A 81 -21.59 0.89 -0.07
C ASP A 81 -21.47 0.16 1.30
N LYS A 82 -20.59 0.69 2.16
CA LYS A 82 -20.89 0.83 3.60
C LYS A 82 -20.51 2.22 4.07
N ASP A 83 -21.41 3.16 3.78
CA ASP A 83 -21.98 4.08 4.78
C ASP A 83 -21.13 4.24 6.05
N SER A 84 -20.31 5.29 6.07
CA SER A 84 -19.88 5.91 7.32
C SER A 84 -21.08 6.65 7.93
N SER A 85 -22.10 5.88 8.34
CA SER A 85 -23.09 6.31 9.32
C SER A 85 -22.36 6.52 10.64
N LEU A 86 -21.85 7.73 10.83
CA LEU A 86 -21.90 8.32 12.16
C LEU A 86 -23.38 8.52 12.51
N GLY A 87 -23.95 7.50 13.14
CA GLY A 87 -25.13 7.68 13.96
C GLY A 87 -24.81 8.69 15.06
N SER A 88 -25.50 9.82 15.05
CA SER A 88 -25.69 10.62 16.26
C SER A 88 -27.19 10.85 16.44
N ALA A 89 -27.81 9.91 17.14
CA ALA A 89 -29.10 10.09 17.76
C ALA A 89 -29.04 11.28 18.73
N THR A 90 -29.98 12.20 18.63
CA THR A 90 -30.55 12.87 19.81
C THR A 90 -31.98 13.29 19.48
N THR A 91 -32.92 12.49 19.97
CA THR A 91 -34.28 12.92 20.26
C THR A 91 -34.24 13.80 21.50
N ILE A 92 -34.64 15.06 21.43
CA ILE A 92 -35.32 15.72 22.57
C ILE A 92 -36.43 16.62 22.02
N ALA A 93 -37.62 16.40 22.57
CA ALA A 93 -38.86 17.10 22.31
C ALA A 93 -38.97 18.44 23.07
N VAL A 94 -40.05 19.17 22.75
CA VAL A 94 -40.68 20.34 23.43
C VAL A 94 -39.89 21.65 23.35
N ASN A 95 -40.44 22.77 22.85
CA ASN A 95 -41.68 23.41 23.27
C ASN A 95 -42.24 24.38 22.21
#